data_AF-A0A2N5GYY5-F1
#
_entry.id   AF-A0A2N5GYY5-F1
#
_cell.length_a   1.000
_cell.length_b   1.000
_cell.length_c   1.000
_cell.angle_alpha   90.00
_cell.angle_beta   90.00
_cell.angle_gamma   90.00
#
_symmetry.space_group_name_H-M   'P 1'
#
loop_
_entity.id
_entity.type
_entity.pdbx_description
1 polymer ?
#
loop_
_entity_poly.entity_id
_entity_poly.type
_entity_poly.pdbx_seq_one_letter_code
_entity_poly.pdbx_strand_id
1 'polypeptide(L)'
;MLYDYHSLVRKKQGEIHRLTMCQSDLRQKQQYFLQLPNQCLEPELTPDSWEGQNTIRFQNIREDMKVHILNLAEDQFNRIISTLNTKIDFLHSEIASIQQIISNLQQESS
;
A
#
# COMPACT_ATOMS: atom_id res chain seq x y z
N MET A 1 -19.37 -11.62 -28.81
CA MET A 1 -20.05 -10.56 -28.01
C MET A 1 -20.22 -10.97 -26.54
N LEU A 2 -21.12 -11.88 -26.17
CA LEU A 2 -21.28 -12.35 -24.78
C LEU A 2 -20.00 -12.99 -24.19
N TYR A 3 -19.32 -13.81 -24.99
CA TYR A 3 -18.02 -14.39 -24.63
C TYR A 3 -16.97 -13.32 -24.28
N ASP A 4 -16.93 -12.22 -25.05
CA ASP A 4 -15.96 -11.14 -24.86
C ASP A 4 -16.22 -10.39 -23.55
N TYR A 5 -17.48 -10.15 -23.19
CA TYR A 5 -17.85 -9.55 -21.91
C TYR A 5 -17.48 -10.44 -20.72
N HIS A 6 -17.72 -11.75 -20.81
CA HIS A 6 -17.30 -12.69 -19.77
C HIS A 6 -15.77 -12.75 -19.62
N SER A 7 -15.03 -12.70 -20.73
CA SER A 7 -13.56 -12.63 -20.72
C SER A 7 -13.07 -11.34 -20.04
N LEU A 8 -13.71 -10.21 -20.35
CA LEU A 8 -13.39 -8.92 -19.74
C LEU A 8 -13.63 -8.91 -18.22
N VAL A 9 -14.73 -9.52 -17.75
CA VAL A 9 -14.99 -9.69 -16.31
C VAL A 9 -13.88 -10.50 -15.64
N ARG A 10 -13.49 -11.65 -16.22
CA ARG A 10 -12.40 -12.48 -15.68
C ARG A 10 -11.08 -11.72 -15.62
N LYS A 11 -10.75 -10.94 -16.65
CA LYS A 11 -9.55 -10.11 -16.67
C LYS A 11 -9.54 -9.11 -15.52
N LYS A 12 -10.64 -8.37 -15.33
CA LYS A 12 -10.75 -7.38 -14.24
C LYS A 12 -10.70 -8.04 -12.85
N GLN A 13 -11.30 -9.21 -12.68
CA GLN A 13 -11.19 -10.00 -11.45
C GLN A 13 -9.72 -10.41 -11.17
N GLY A 14 -8.98 -10.81 -12.20
CA GLY A 14 -7.54 -11.09 -12.08
C GLY A 14 -6.72 -9.85 -11.70
N GLU A 15 -7.07 -8.68 -12.24
CA GLU A 15 -6.45 -7.41 -11.85
C GLU A 15 -6.73 -7.08 -10.37
N ILE A 16 -7.98 -7.21 -9.90
CA ILE A 16 -8.34 -7.02 -8.48
C ILE A 16 -7.54 -7.96 -7.58
N HIS A 17 -7.42 -9.24 -7.95
CA HIS A 17 -6.67 -10.21 -7.16
C HIS A 17 -5.20 -9.78 -7.01
N ARG A 18 -4.53 -9.41 -8.12
CA ARG A 18 -3.13 -8.94 -8.10
C ARG A 18 -2.95 -7.67 -7.27
N LEU A 19 -3.87 -6.71 -7.39
CA LEU A 19 -3.83 -5.47 -6.60
C LEU A 19 -4.02 -5.74 -5.12
N THR A 20 -4.90 -6.66 -4.75
CA THR A 20 -5.15 -7.06 -3.35
C THR A 20 -3.92 -7.74 -2.75
N MET A 21 -3.27 -8.64 -3.49
CA MET A 21 -2.02 -9.27 -3.05
C MET A 21 -0.91 -8.23 -2.84
N CYS A 22 -0.72 -7.33 -3.81
CA CYS A 22 0.24 -6.23 -3.69
C CYS A 22 -0.05 -5.35 -2.47
N GLN A 23 -1.31 -5.03 -2.21
CA GLN A 23 -1.70 -4.26 -1.03
C GLN A 23 -1.34 -4.99 0.27
N SER A 24 -1.59 -6.29 0.35
CA SER A 24 -1.21 -7.11 1.51
C SER A 24 0.30 -7.06 1.77
N ASP A 25 1.11 -7.26 0.72
CA ASP A 25 2.57 -7.20 0.82
C ASP A 25 3.06 -5.83 1.27
N LEU A 26 2.45 -4.75 0.75
CA LEU A 26 2.77 -3.39 1.15
C LEU A 26 2.40 -3.10 2.60
N ARG A 27 1.25 -3.60 3.09
CA ARG A 27 0.85 -3.47 4.50
C ARG A 27 1.83 -4.19 5.44
N GLN A 28 2.29 -5.38 5.06
CA GLN A 28 3.29 -6.10 5.85
C GLN A 28 4.61 -5.31 5.93
N LYS A 29 5.06 -4.75 4.81
CA LYS A 29 6.24 -3.88 4.79
C LYS A 29 6.04 -2.61 5.61
N GLN A 30 4.87 -1.97 5.51
CA GLN A 30 4.53 -0.80 6.32
C GLN A 30 4.64 -1.11 7.83
N GLN A 31 4.10 -2.24 8.27
CA GLN A 31 4.20 -2.67 9.67
C GLN A 31 5.65 -2.87 10.12
N TYR A 32 6.49 -3.45 9.26
CA TYR A 32 7.93 -3.56 9.54
C TYR A 32 8.58 -2.18 9.71
N PHE A 33 8.30 -1.23 8.81
CA PHE A 33 8.84 0.12 8.92
C PHE A 33 8.34 0.87 10.15
N LEU A 34 7.11 0.64 10.61
CA LEU A 34 6.59 1.23 11.85
C LEU A 34 7.31 0.71 13.11
N GLN A 35 7.98 -0.44 13.04
CA GLN A 35 8.72 -1.01 14.17
C GLN A 35 10.19 -0.58 14.22
N LEU A 36 10.76 -0.15 13.08
CA LEU A 36 12.17 0.27 12.99
C LEU A 36 12.57 1.47 13.87
N PRO A 37 11.73 2.50 14.11
CA PRO A 37 12.13 3.64 14.92
C PRO A 37 12.61 3.24 16.32
N ASN A 38 11.95 2.26 16.94
CA ASN A 38 12.34 1.76 18.26
C ASN A 38 13.73 1.09 18.23
N GLN A 39 14.07 0.41 17.14
CA GLN A 39 15.38 -0.23 16.95
C GLN A 39 16.48 0.78 16.61
N CYS A 40 16.15 1.85 15.89
CA CYS A 40 17.11 2.90 15.55
C CYS A 40 17.45 3.79 16.75
N LEU A 41 16.58 3.87 17.76
CA LEU A 41 16.73 4.72 18.95
C LEU A 41 17.33 4.02 20.17
N GLU A 42 17.57 2.70 20.09
CA GLU A 42 18.27 1.95 21.14
C GLU A 42 19.73 1.60 20.78
N PRO A 43 20.66 1.61 21.76
CA PRO A 43 20.50 2.19 23.10
C PRO A 43 20.41 3.73 23.05
N GLU A 44 19.83 4.30 24.11
CA GLU A 44 19.80 5.74 24.34
C GLU A 44 21.23 6.24 24.59
N LEU A 45 21.63 7.34 23.93
CA LEU A 45 22.94 7.96 24.18
C LEU A 45 22.79 8.88 25.39
N THR A 46 23.31 8.46 26.53
CA THR A 46 23.35 9.33 27.73
C THR A 46 24.57 10.25 27.68
N PRO A 47 24.46 11.49 28.19
CA PRO A 47 25.60 12.42 28.29
C PRO A 47 26.82 11.79 28.96
N ASP A 48 26.58 10.91 29.93
CA ASP A 48 27.58 10.22 30.73
C ASP A 48 28.50 9.28 29.93
N SER A 49 28.10 8.94 28.70
CA SER A 49 28.83 7.97 27.87
C SER A 49 29.48 8.59 26.62
N TRP A 50 29.02 9.75 26.14
CA TRP A 50 29.42 10.30 24.83
C TRP A 50 29.38 11.85 24.79
N GLU A 51 30.54 12.53 24.79
CA GLU A 51 30.64 13.99 24.59
C GLU A 51 31.37 14.38 23.28
N GLY A 52 31.01 15.54 22.71
CA GLY A 52 31.71 16.16 21.56
C GLY A 52 30.92 16.23 20.25
N GLN A 53 31.50 16.89 19.24
CA GLN A 53 30.82 17.15 17.94
C GLN A 53 30.42 15.88 17.17
N ASN A 54 31.15 14.77 17.35
CA ASN A 54 30.82 13.49 16.70
C ASN A 54 29.52 12.89 17.27
N THR A 55 29.26 13.06 18.56
CA THR A 55 28.00 12.63 19.21
C THR A 55 26.82 13.40 18.64
N ILE A 56 26.94 14.72 18.52
CA ILE A 56 25.89 15.58 17.94
C ILE A 56 25.59 15.15 16.49
N ARG A 57 26.62 14.92 15.68
CA ARG A 57 26.44 14.44 14.29
C ARG A 57 25.76 13.08 14.24
N PHE A 58 26.15 12.15 15.11
CA PHE A 58 25.54 10.82 15.17
C PHE A 58 24.06 10.90 15.59
N GLN A 59 23.72 11.74 16.57
CA GLN A 59 22.35 11.94 17.03
C GLN A 59 21.48 12.58 15.94
N ASN A 60 22.00 13.57 15.21
CA ASN A 60 21.30 14.16 14.06
C ASN A 60 20.99 13.12 12.98
N ILE A 61 21.94 12.24 12.65
CA ILE A 61 21.71 11.16 11.68
C ILE A 61 20.59 10.22 12.14
N ARG A 62 20.53 9.89 13.44
CA ARG A 62 19.47 9.02 14.00
C ARG A 62 18.09 9.68 13.92
N GLU A 63 17.99 10.96 14.27
CA GLU A 63 16.73 11.70 14.15
C GLU A 63 16.29 11.87 12.69
N ASP A 64 17.22 12.16 11.77
CA ASP A 64 16.92 12.23 10.33
C ASP A 64 16.42 10.87 9.82
N MET A 65 17.07 9.76 10.19
CA MET A 65 16.62 8.41 9.84
C MET A 65 15.20 8.13 10.37
N LYS A 66 14.91 8.50 11.61
CA LYS A 66 13.59 8.35 12.22
C LYS A 66 12.53 9.13 11.43
N VAL A 67 12.81 10.38 11.08
CA VAL A 67 11.90 11.22 10.28
C VAL A 67 11.62 10.57 8.92
N HIS A 68 12.65 10.06 8.25
CA HIS A 68 12.49 9.38 6.96
C HIS A 68 11.69 8.08 7.07
N ILE A 69 11.94 7.27 8.10
CA ILE A 69 11.19 6.03 8.35
C ILE A 69 9.71 6.33 8.61
N LEU A 70 9.41 7.31 9.46
CA LEU A 70 8.03 7.71 9.76
C LEU A 70 7.35 8.31 8.54
N ASN A 71 8.00 9.17 7.78
CA ASN A 71 7.44 9.71 6.53
C ASN A 71 7.11 8.59 5.53
N LEU A 72 8.00 7.61 5.37
CA LEU A 72 7.76 6.47 4.50
C LEU A 72 6.54 5.66 5.00
N ALA A 73 6.55 5.28 6.28
CA ALA A 73 5.55 4.42 6.91
C ALA A 73 4.16 5.06 7.00
N GLU A 74 4.07 6.32 7.39
CA GLU A 74 2.81 7.01 7.70
C GLU A 74 2.26 7.80 6.51
N ASP A 75 3.09 8.26 5.58
CA ASP A 75 2.64 9.08 4.46
C ASP A 75 2.66 8.28 3.15
N GLN A 76 3.85 7.83 2.73
CA GLN A 76 4.01 7.22 1.41
C GLN A 76 3.27 5.89 1.29
N PHE A 77 3.37 4.99 2.28
CA PHE A 77 2.62 3.73 2.30
C PHE A 77 1.10 3.97 2.32
N ASN A 78 0.63 4.92 3.12
CA ASN A 78 -0.80 5.22 3.20
C ASN A 78 -1.35 5.78 1.88
N ARG A 79 -0.59 6.66 1.21
CA ARG A 79 -0.96 7.18 -0.12
C ARG A 79 -1.08 6.06 -1.16
N ILE A 80 -0.11 5.16 -1.25
CA ILE A 80 -0.16 4.08 -2.25
C ILE A 80 -1.26 3.06 -1.93
N ILE A 81 -1.47 2.72 -0.65
CA ILE A 81 -2.56 1.83 -0.22
C ILE A 81 -3.92 2.43 -0.56
N SER A 82 -4.11 3.74 -0.30
CA SER A 82 -5.33 4.46 -0.68
C SER A 82 -5.54 4.45 -2.21
N THR A 83 -4.48 4.69 -2.98
CA THR A 83 -4.54 4.63 -4.45
C THR A 83 -4.96 3.23 -4.95
N LEU A 84 -4.44 2.17 -4.33
CA LEU A 84 -4.82 0.80 -4.64
C LEU A 84 -6.29 0.52 -4.33
N ASN A 85 -6.80 0.98 -3.18
CA ASN A 85 -8.21 0.85 -2.81
C ASN A 85 -9.12 1.51 -3.86
N THR A 86 -8.85 2.77 -4.20
CA THR A 86 -9.61 3.51 -5.22
C THR A 86 -9.64 2.76 -6.55
N LYS A 87 -8.52 2.14 -6.96
CA LYS A 87 -8.47 1.37 -8.20
C LYS A 87 -9.26 0.06 -8.11
N ILE A 88 -9.23 -0.62 -6.98
CA ILE A 88 -10.00 -1.85 -6.74
C ILE A 88 -11.50 -1.53 -6.78
N ASP A 89 -11.94 -0.46 -6.10
CA ASP A 89 -13.35 -0.03 -6.07
C ASP A 89 -13.86 0.35 -7.47
N PHE A 90 -13.01 1.04 -8.24
CA PHE A 90 -13.29 1.34 -9.64
C PHE A 90 -13.47 0.07 -10.47
N LEU A 91 -12.58 -0.92 -10.35
CA LEU A 91 -12.67 -2.19 -11.07
C LEU A 91 -13.94 -2.99 -10.68
N HIS A 92 -14.34 -2.96 -9.41
CA HIS A 92 -15.60 -3.55 -8.96
C HIS A 92 -16.81 -2.88 -9.62
N SER A 93 -16.80 -1.54 -9.69
CA SER A 93 -17.86 -0.78 -10.34
C SER A 93 -17.95 -1.08 -11.85
N GLU A 94 -16.81 -1.22 -12.52
CA GLU A 94 -16.77 -1.63 -13.93
C GLU A 94 -17.31 -3.05 -14.13
N ILE A 95 -16.96 -4.00 -13.24
CA ILE A 95 -17.48 -5.37 -13.30
C ILE A 95 -19.02 -5.36 -13.16
N ALA A 96 -19.55 -4.62 -12.20
CA ALA A 96 -21.00 -4.52 -11.99
C ALA A 96 -21.72 -3.96 -13.23
N SER A 97 -21.17 -2.92 -13.85
CA SER A 97 -21.69 -2.36 -15.10
C SER A 97 -21.69 -3.37 -16.25
N ILE A 98 -20.58 -4.11 -16.42
CA ILE A 98 -20.48 -5.15 -17.46
C ILE A 98 -21.47 -6.30 -17.20
N GLN A 99 -21.67 -6.69 -15.94
CA GLN A 99 -22.64 -7.71 -15.57
C GLN A 99 -24.08 -7.30 -15.90
N GLN A 100 -24.43 -6.02 -15.70
CA GLN A 100 -25.73 -5.50 -16.13
C GLN A 100 -25.92 -5.60 -17.64
N ILE A 101 -24.88 -5.25 -18.42
CA ILE A 101 -24.90 -5.38 -19.88
C ILE A 101 -25.13 -6.85 -20.29
N ILE A 102 -24.39 -7.79 -19.67
CA ILE A 102 -24.57 -9.23 -19.92
C ILE A 102 -26.03 -9.65 -19.64
N SER A 103 -26.59 -9.23 -18.51
CA SER A 103 -27.96 -9.58 -18.13
C SER A 103 -29.00 -9.07 -19.14
N ASN A 104 -28.85 -7.82 -19.61
CA ASN A 104 -29.76 -7.25 -20.60
C ASN A 104 -29.68 -8.01 -21.93
N LEU A 105 -28.47 -8.32 -22.41
CA LEU A 105 -28.26 -9.07 -23.65
C LEU A 105 -28.85 -10.48 -23.58
N GLN A 106 -28.79 -11.13 -22.41
CA GLN A 106 -29.38 -12.46 -22.20
C GLN A 106 -30.92 -12.43 -22.25
N GLN A 107 -31.54 -11.37 -21.73
CA GLN A 107 -32.99 -11.17 -21.78
C GLN A 107 -33.48 -10.87 -23.21
N GLU A 108 -32.75 -10.05 -23.98
CA GLU A 108 -33.08 -9.76 -25.38
C GLU A 108 -32.95 -10.99 -26.31
N SER A 109 -32.17 -11.98 -25.89
CA SER A 109 -31.92 -13.22 -26.65
C SER A 109 -32.88 -14.36 -26.27
N SER A 110 -33.75 -14.16 -25.27
CA SER A 110 -34.71 -15.14 -24.74
C SER A 110 -36.12 -14.87 -25.25
#